data_AF-A0A161K7Z5-F1
#
_entry.id   AF-A0A161K7Z5-F1
#
_cell.length_a   1.000
_cell.length_b   1.000
_cell.length_c   1.000
_cell.angle_alpha   90.00
_cell.angle_beta   90.00
_cell.angle_gamma   90.00
#
_symmetry.space_group_name_H-M   'P 1'
#
loop_
_entity.id
_entity.type
_entity.pdbx_description
1 polymer ?
#
loop_
_entity_poly.entity_id
_entity_poly.type
_entity_poly.pdbx_seq_one_letter_code
_entity_poly.pdbx_strand_id
1 'polypeptide(L)' 'MKILDSLHDDGNTIILVTHEEYIADHADRTIHLFDGKIKEDRKTNKRRSVTS' A
#
# COMPACT_ATOMS: atom_id res chain seq x y z
N MET A 1 -7.97 5.16 -0.12
CA MET A 1 -8.23 5.98 -1.32
C MET A 1 -9.26 5.24 -2.17
N LYS A 2 -10.53 5.68 -2.22
CA LYS A 2 -11.66 4.82 -2.64
C LYS A 2 -11.51 4.08 -3.98
N ILE A 3 -10.95 4.71 -5.01
CA ILE A 3 -10.82 4.11 -6.36
C ILE A 3 -9.68 3.07 -6.40
N LEU A 4 -8.55 3.38 -5.78
CA LEU A 4 -7.43 2.44 -5.72
C LEU A 4 -7.76 1.26 -4.81
N ASP A 5 -8.46 1.53 -3.71
CA ASP A 5 -8.95 0.50 -2.80
C ASP A 5 -9.89 -0.46 -3.54
N SER A 6 -10.87 0.05 -4.30
CA SER A 6 -11.81 -0.81 -5.06
C SER A 6 -11.12 -1.64 -6.14
N LEU A 7 -10.21 -1.03 -6.91
CA LEU A 7 -9.46 -1.77 -7.93
C LEU A 7 -8.58 -2.87 -7.32
N HIS A 8 -8.02 -2.62 -6.14
CA HIS A 8 -7.22 -3.60 -5.44
C HIS A 8 -8.10 -4.73 -4.85
N ASP A 9 -9.28 -4.39 -4.35
CA ASP A 9 -10.29 -5.37 -3.90
C ASP A 9 -10.83 -6.22 -5.06
N ASP A 10 -10.91 -5.66 -6.28
CA ASP A 10 -11.23 -6.38 -7.51
C ASP A 10 -10.10 -7.33 -7.98
N GLY A 11 -9.00 -7.45 -7.20
CA GLY A 11 -7.91 -8.38 -7.45
C GLY A 11 -6.72 -7.80 -8.23
N ASN A 12 -6.73 -6.51 -8.55
CA ASN A 12 -5.59 -5.88 -9.22
C ASN A 12 -4.44 -5.64 -8.25
N THR A 13 -3.19 -5.88 -8.69
CA THR A 13 -2.01 -5.47 -7.92
C THR A 13 -1.65 -4.04 -8.28
N ILE A 14 -1.62 -3.16 -7.28
CA ILE A 14 -1.33 -1.73 -7.46
C ILE A 14 0.03 -1.41 -6.84
N ILE A 15 0.90 -0.74 -7.61
CA ILE A 15 2.15 -0.18 -7.12
C ILE A 15 2.05 1.34 -7.27
N LEU A 16 2.14 2.05 -6.15
CA LEU A 16 2.07 3.51 -6.08
C LEU A 16 3.36 4.06 -5.48
N VAL A 17 3.96 5.04 -6.16
CA VAL A 17 5.11 5.78 -5.65
C VAL A 17 4.62 7.15 -5.20
N THR A 18 4.88 7.49 -3.94
CA THR A 18 4.48 8.77 -3.34
C THR A 18 5.54 9.22 -2.34
N HIS A 19 5.64 10.53 -2.13
CA HIS A 19 6.41 11.11 -1.03
C HIS A 19 5.55 11.40 0.21
N GLU A 20 4.24 11.14 0.13
CA GLU A 20 3.28 11.42 1.21
C GLU A 20 3.09 10.18 2.09
N GLU A 21 3.45 10.28 3.38
CA GLU A 21 3.37 9.15 4.32
C GLU A 21 1.94 8.64 4.53
N TYR A 22 0.96 9.54 4.63
CA TYR A 22 -0.44 9.15 4.86
C TYR A 22 -0.99 8.29 3.72
N ILE A 23 -0.57 8.54 2.48
CA ILE A 23 -0.93 7.72 1.31
C ILE A 23 -0.26 6.34 1.41
N ALA A 24 1.01 6.30 1.81
CA ALA A 24 1.75 5.05 1.98
C ALA A 24 1.16 4.17 3.11
N ASP A 25 0.67 4.79 4.18
CA ASP A 25 -0.03 4.11 5.29
C ASP A 25 -1.38 3.50 4.85
N HIS A 26 -1.94 3.95 3.73
CA HIS A 26 -3.12 3.31 3.16
C HIS A 26 -2.81 1.94 2.54
N ALA A 27 -1.57 1.69 2.09
CA ALA A 27 -1.17 0.46 1.41
C ALA A 27 -0.97 -0.74 2.36
N ASP A 28 -1.12 -1.94 1.81
CA ASP A 28 -0.84 -3.21 2.49
C ASP A 28 0.65 -3.45 2.72
N ARG A 29 1.50 -2.82 1.90
CA ARG A 29 2.96 -2.88 2.02
C ARG A 29 3.55 -1.54 1.62
N THR A 30 4.45 -1.03 2.46
CA THR A 30 5.22 0.18 2.20
C THR A 30 6.69 -0.20 2.06
N ILE A 31 7.33 0.22 0.98
CA ILE A 31 8.76 0.04 0.75
C ILE A 31 9.40 1.42 0.68
N HIS A 32 10.33 1.71 1.60
CA HIS A 32 11.13 2.93 1.54
C HIS A 32 12.42 2.66 0.79
N LEU A 33 12.65 3.43 -0.27
CA LEU A 33 13.89 3.41 -1.05
C LEU A 33 14.80 4.56 -0.60
N PHE A 34 16.09 4.27 -0.48
CA PHE A 34 17.13 5.26 -0.19
C PHE A 34 18.40 4.88 -0.96
N ASP A 35 18.95 5.81 -1.74
CA ASP A 35 20.15 5.61 -2.56
C ASP A 35 20.14 4.31 -3.39
N GLY A 36 19.02 4.04 -4.05
CA GLY A 36 18.84 2.85 -4.91
C GLY A 36 18.75 1.52 -4.14
N LYS A 37 18.65 1.56 -2.82
CA LYS A 37 18.50 0.38 -1.95
C LYS A 37 17.18 0.44 -1.19
N ILE A 38 16.66 -0.74 -0.83
CA ILE A 38 15.53 -0.85 0.09
C ILE A 38 16.06 -0.54 1.49
N LYS A 39 15.59 0.56 2.06
CA LYS A 39 15.88 0.97 3.43
C LYS A 39 14.93 0.30 4.42
N GLU A 40 13.66 0.19 4.05
CA GLU A 40 12.62 -0.41 4.89
C GLU A 40 11.57 -1.11 4.03
N ASP A 41 11.04 -2.20 4.56
CA ASP A 41 9.94 -2.97 3.98
C ASP A 41 8.96 -3.35 5.09
N ARG A 42 7.80 -2.72 5.09
CA ARG A 42 6.78 -2.84 6.14
C ARG A 42 5.49 -3.37 5.52
N LYS A 43 4.95 -4.45 6.08
CA LYS A 43 3.60 -4.94 5.77
C LYS A 43 2.61 -4.40 6.80
N THR A 44 1.58 -3.74 6.32
CA THR A 44 0.47 -3.27 7.15
C THR A 44 -0.54 -4.42 7.24
N ASN A 45 -0.65 -5.07 8.40
CA ASN A 45 -1.67 -6.08 8.65
C ASN A 45 -3.05 -5.41 8.81
N LYS A 46 -3.55 -4.78 7.74
CA LYS A 46 -4.95 -4.39 7.70
C LYS A 46 -5.75 -5.66 7.55
N ARG A 47 -6.35 -6.11 8.66
CA ARG A 47 -7.44 -7.08 8.61
C ARG A 47 -8.53 -6.42 7.78
N ARG A 48 -8.58 -6.72 6.49
CA ARG A 48 -9.73 -6.38 5.66
C ARG A 48 -10.90 -7.13 6.29
N SER A 49 -11.78 -6.39 6.96
CA SER A 49 -13.08 -6.92 7.34
C SER A 49 -13.75 -7.28 6.03
N VAL A 50 -13.73 -8.57 5.70
CA VAL A 50 -14.56 -9.11 4.62
C VAL A 50 -16.00 -8.88 5.09
N THR A 51 -16.60 -7.79 4.62
CA THR A 51 -18.04 -7.61 4.74
C THR A 51 -18.65 -8.49 3.66
N SER A 52 -19.28 -9.58 4.11
CA SER A 52 -20.08 -10.50 3.29
C SER A 52 -21.25 -9.80 2.59
#